data_AF-A0A5K3F263-F1
#
_entry.id   AF-A0A5K3F263-F1
#
_cell.length_a   1.000
_cell.length_b   1.000
_cell.length_c   1.000
_cell.angle_alpha   90.00
_cell.angle_beta   90.00
_cell.angle_gamma   90.00
#
_symmetry.space_group_name_H-M   'P 1'
#
loop_
_entity.id
_entity.type
_entity.pdbx_description
1 polymer ?
#
loop_
_entity_poly.entity_id
_entity_poly.type
_entity_poly.pdbx_seq_one_letter_code
_entity_poly.pdbx_strand_id
1 'polypeptide(L)'
;MAPNSSAVPDTPHQQYGVTVTELQEMMQLRGLEAIDYIKSRYDGVIGLCKRLKTSPSCGVHSVEVAERTQIFGSNVIPPKPPKTFLQLMWEALQDVTLIVLMAAAVVSLALSLYSKYSGGHIGGDETEGDAGWI
;
A
#
# COMPACT_ATOMS: atom_id res chain seq x y z
N MET A 1 28.26 4.29 41.78
CA MET A 1 27.35 5.31 41.22
C MET A 1 27.17 4.99 39.75
N ALA A 2 26.14 4.21 39.40
CA ALA A 2 25.80 3.87 38.02
C ALA A 2 24.47 4.56 37.70
N PRO A 3 24.38 5.42 36.67
CA PRO A 3 23.15 6.06 36.31
C PRO A 3 22.37 5.25 35.26
N ASN A 4 21.06 5.30 35.43
CA ASN A 4 20.02 5.27 34.40
C ASN A 4 19.71 3.93 33.73
N SER A 5 18.83 3.21 34.44
CA SER A 5 17.78 2.40 33.83
C SER A 5 16.99 3.28 32.85
N SER A 6 17.20 3.07 31.56
CA SER A 6 16.38 3.64 30.50
C SER A 6 14.97 3.12 30.66
N ALA A 7 14.07 3.99 31.14
CA ALA A 7 12.64 3.80 31.11
C ALA A 7 12.21 3.48 29.67
N VAL A 8 11.98 2.19 29.41
CA VAL A 8 11.20 1.74 28.28
C VAL A 8 9.80 2.30 28.51
N PRO A 9 9.20 3.04 27.57
CA PRO A 9 7.84 3.53 27.74
C PRO A 9 6.93 2.32 27.93
N ASP A 10 6.16 2.31 29.01
CA ASP A 10 5.17 1.29 29.31
C ASP A 10 4.36 1.00 28.05
N THR A 11 4.59 -0.16 27.46
CA THR A 11 3.80 -0.61 26.32
C THR A 11 2.42 -0.99 26.87
N PRO A 12 1.32 -0.58 26.24
CA PRO A 12 -0.03 -0.79 26.75
C PRO A 12 -0.49 -2.28 26.71
N HIS A 13 0.44 -3.22 26.51
CA HIS A 13 0.22 -4.65 26.37
C HIS A 13 -0.06 -5.38 27.71
N GLN A 14 0.12 -4.73 28.87
CA GLN A 14 -0.08 -5.38 30.17
C GLN A 14 -1.54 -5.41 30.66
N GLN A 15 -2.46 -4.72 29.99
CA GLN A 15 -3.84 -4.60 30.45
C GLN A 15 -4.74 -5.76 30.05
N TYR A 16 -4.38 -6.52 29.01
CA TYR A 16 -5.13 -7.67 28.51
C TYR A 16 -4.28 -8.93 28.60
N GLY A 17 -4.92 -10.06 28.91
CA GLY A 17 -4.22 -11.35 29.07
C GLY A 17 -3.98 -12.10 27.76
N VAL A 18 -4.12 -11.41 26.63
CA VAL A 18 -3.98 -11.92 25.25
C VAL A 18 -3.44 -10.81 24.35
N THR A 19 -2.52 -11.15 23.45
CA THR A 19 -1.93 -10.22 22.48
C THR A 19 -2.58 -10.30 21.09
N VAL A 20 -2.34 -9.29 20.25
CA VAL A 20 -2.82 -9.28 18.86
C VAL A 20 -2.19 -10.42 18.04
N THR A 21 -0.91 -10.73 18.26
CA THR A 21 -0.22 -11.82 17.57
C THR A 21 -0.81 -13.18 17.92
N GLU A 22 -1.12 -13.42 19.20
CA GLU A 22 -1.79 -14.65 19.63
C GLU A 22 -3.18 -14.81 19.00
N LEU A 23 -3.94 -13.71 18.88
CA LEU A 23 -5.24 -13.71 18.18
C LEU A 23 -5.07 -13.98 16.69
N GLN A 24 -4.05 -13.42 16.05
CA GLN A 24 -3.75 -13.65 14.63
C GLN A 24 -3.34 -15.09 14.35
N GLU A 25 -2.50 -15.69 15.20
CA GLU A 25 -2.14 -17.11 15.13
C GLU A 25 -3.37 -17.99 15.26
N MET A 26 -4.25 -17.68 16.22
CA MET A 26 -5.52 -18.40 16.40
C MET A 26 -6.40 -18.32 15.15
N MET A 27 -6.46 -17.17 14.46
CA MET A 27 -7.23 -17.01 13.22
C MET A 27 -6.70 -17.85 12.05
N GLN A 28 -5.45 -18.31 12.10
CA GLN A 28 -4.87 -19.20 11.08
C GLN A 28 -5.33 -20.66 11.27
N LEU A 29 -5.66 -21.05 12.51
CA LEU A 29 -6.16 -22.38 12.84
C LEU A 29 -7.61 -22.55 12.38
N ARG A 30 -8.01 -23.78 12.03
CA ARG A 30 -9.38 -24.08 11.55
C ARG A 30 -9.99 -25.29 12.23
N GLY A 31 -11.32 -25.26 12.38
CA GLY A 31 -12.10 -26.41 12.84
C GLY A 31 -11.68 -26.91 14.23
N LEU A 32 -11.37 -28.20 14.33
CA LEU A 32 -11.06 -28.87 15.59
C LEU A 32 -9.74 -28.35 16.23
N GLU A 33 -8.75 -27.99 15.42
CA GLU A 33 -7.46 -27.48 15.90
C GLU A 33 -7.63 -26.13 16.61
N ALA A 34 -8.45 -25.24 16.06
CA ALA A 34 -8.76 -23.95 16.68
C ALA A 34 -9.49 -24.14 18.03
N ILE A 35 -10.41 -25.10 18.10
CA ILE A 35 -11.15 -25.41 19.33
C ILE A 35 -10.19 -25.96 20.40
N ASP A 36 -9.29 -26.87 20.03
CA ASP A 36 -8.32 -27.45 20.96
C ASP A 36 -7.31 -26.40 21.46
N TYR A 37 -6.87 -25.50 20.57
CA TYR A 37 -6.06 -24.36 20.93
C TYR A 37 -6.75 -23.45 21.95
N ILE A 38 -8.03 -23.09 21.73
CA ILE A 38 -8.78 -22.22 22.64
C ILE A 38 -9.00 -22.91 24.00
N LYS A 39 -9.31 -24.21 24.00
CA LYS A 39 -9.47 -24.99 25.24
C LYS A 39 -8.18 -25.08 26.03
N SER A 40 -7.07 -25.43 25.38
CA SER A 40 -5.78 -25.62 26.04
C SER A 40 -5.13 -24.32 26.50
N ARG A 41 -5.21 -23.24 25.71
CA ARG A 41 -4.54 -21.96 26.01
C ARG A 41 -5.37 -21.01 26.86
N TYR A 42 -6.68 -21.03 26.70
CA TYR A 42 -7.56 -20.02 27.30
C TYR A 42 -8.65 -20.61 28.20
N ASP A 43 -8.60 -21.90 28.53
CA ASP A 43 -9.66 -22.56 29.32
C ASP A 43 -11.05 -22.42 28.66
N GLY A 44 -11.05 -22.44 27.32
CA GLY A 44 -12.26 -22.29 26.51
C GLY A 44 -12.65 -20.83 26.22
N VAL A 45 -13.86 -20.66 25.69
CA VAL A 45 -14.35 -19.34 25.23
C VAL A 45 -14.54 -18.37 26.40
N ILE A 46 -14.94 -18.86 27.56
CA ILE A 46 -15.17 -18.03 28.75
C ILE A 46 -13.86 -17.45 29.29
N GLY A 47 -12.79 -18.25 29.36
CA GLY A 47 -11.49 -17.75 29.79
C GLY A 47 -10.87 -16.79 28.76
N LEU A 48 -11.11 -17.01 27.46
CA LEU A 48 -10.77 -16.03 26.42
C LEU A 48 -11.52 -14.71 26.62
N CYS A 49 -12.84 -14.73 26.84
CA CYS A 49 -13.63 -13.54 27.15
C CYS A 49 -13.13 -12.81 28.40
N LYS A 50 -12.74 -13.55 29.44
CA LYS A 50 -12.18 -12.98 30.67
C LYS A 50 -10.86 -12.25 30.41
N ARG A 51 -9.95 -12.85 29.64
CA ARG A 51 -8.66 -12.22 29.29
C ARG A 51 -8.82 -11.03 28.36
N LEU A 52 -9.81 -11.07 27.48
CA LEU A 52 -10.22 -9.94 26.66
C LEU A 52 -11.05 -8.92 27.45
N LYS A 53 -11.38 -9.13 28.73
CA LYS A 53 -12.27 -8.24 29.51
C LYS A 53 -13.54 -7.89 28.74
N THR A 54 -14.23 -8.90 28.21
CA THR A 54 -15.50 -8.74 27.49
C THR A 54 -16.55 -9.65 28.11
N SER A 55 -17.80 -9.19 28.15
CA SER A 55 -18.92 -10.02 28.58
C SER A 55 -19.39 -10.89 27.40
N PRO A 56 -19.55 -12.22 27.58
CA PRO A 56 -20.06 -13.09 26.52
C PRO A 56 -21.52 -12.81 26.14
N SER A 57 -22.30 -12.21 27.06
CA SER A 57 -23.72 -11.89 26.85
C SER A 57 -23.97 -10.43 26.49
N CYS A 58 -23.20 -9.50 27.07
CA CYS A 58 -23.42 -8.05 26.91
C CYS A 58 -22.35 -7.35 26.07
N GLY A 59 -21.26 -8.04 25.72
CA GLY A 59 -20.16 -7.48 24.94
C GLY A 59 -19.31 -6.45 25.71
N VAL A 60 -18.89 -5.40 25.00
CA VAL A 60 -17.99 -4.33 25.46
C VAL A 60 -18.76 -3.00 25.51
N HIS A 61 -18.49 -2.17 26.52
CA HIS A 61 -19.09 -0.84 26.62
C HIS A 61 -18.45 0.17 25.65
N SER A 62 -19.24 1.10 25.13
CA SER A 62 -18.80 2.10 24.14
C SER A 62 -17.62 2.97 24.62
N VAL A 63 -17.54 3.25 25.92
CA VAL A 63 -16.45 4.05 26.52
C VAL A 63 -15.09 3.34 26.46
N GLU A 64 -15.06 2.01 26.43
CA GLU A 64 -13.82 1.22 26.38
C GLU A 64 -13.34 1.00 24.94
N VAL A 65 -14.17 1.29 23.93
CA VAL A 65 -13.84 1.01 22.53
C VAL A 65 -12.64 1.85 22.06
N ALA A 66 -12.52 3.09 22.51
CA ALA A 66 -11.42 3.97 22.12
C ALA A 66 -10.06 3.45 22.64
N GLU A 67 -10.02 3.08 23.92
CA GLU A 67 -8.84 2.46 24.56
C GLU A 67 -8.46 1.13 23.89
N ARG A 68 -9.46 0.29 23.62
CA ARG A 68 -9.25 -1.00 22.94
C ARG A 68 -8.74 -0.83 21.52
N THR A 69 -9.19 0.19 20.81
CA THR A 69 -8.70 0.52 19.46
C THR A 69 -7.22 0.93 19.49
N GLN A 70 -6.77 1.61 20.56
CA GLN A 70 -5.36 1.97 20.73
C GLN A 70 -4.48 0.73 20.99
N ILE A 71 -5.01 -0.28 21.66
CA ILE A 71 -4.26 -1.48 22.09
C ILE A 71 -4.26 -2.57 21.02
N PHE A 72 -5.42 -2.88 20.43
CA PHE A 72 -5.58 -3.95 19.45
C PHE A 72 -5.49 -3.46 17.99
N GLY A 73 -5.50 -2.14 17.78
CA GLY A 73 -5.59 -1.53 16.47
C GLY A 73 -7.03 -1.42 15.96
N SER A 74 -7.17 -0.71 14.84
CA SER A 74 -8.46 -0.50 14.18
C SER A 74 -8.75 -1.61 13.17
N ASN A 75 -9.98 -2.13 13.14
CA ASN A 75 -10.44 -3.10 12.13
C ASN A 75 -10.84 -2.40 10.83
N VAL A 76 -9.95 -1.56 10.29
CA VAL A 76 -10.16 -0.84 9.03
C VAL A 76 -9.08 -1.28 8.07
N ILE A 77 -9.50 -1.86 6.94
CA ILE A 77 -8.61 -2.15 5.83
C ILE A 77 -8.23 -0.80 5.21
N PRO A 78 -6.95 -0.37 5.28
CA PRO A 78 -6.56 0.90 4.72
C PRO A 78 -6.86 0.92 3.22
N PRO A 79 -7.56 1.93 2.70
CA PRO A 79 -7.78 2.03 1.28
C PRO A 79 -6.43 2.19 0.59
N LYS A 80 -6.25 1.54 -0.56
CA LYS A 80 -5.03 1.74 -1.36
C LYS A 80 -4.94 3.24 -1.70
N PRO A 81 -3.79 3.90 -1.46
CA PRO A 81 -3.64 5.28 -1.85
C PRO A 81 -3.86 5.39 -3.37
N PRO A 82 -4.63 6.39 -3.84
CA PRO A 82 -4.85 6.55 -5.26
C PRO A 82 -3.52 6.81 -5.97
N LYS A 83 -3.36 6.26 -7.17
CA LYS A 83 -2.23 6.62 -8.03
C LYS A 83 -2.31 8.12 -8.33
N THR A 84 -1.16 8.79 -8.31
CA THR A 84 -1.08 10.20 -8.69
C THR A 84 -1.25 10.37 -10.20
N PHE A 85 -1.71 11.54 -10.66
CA PHE A 85 -1.86 11.83 -12.09
C PHE A 85 -0.56 11.58 -12.88
N LEU A 86 0.59 11.97 -12.32
CA LEU A 86 1.90 11.75 -12.95
C LEU A 86 2.27 10.27 -13.06
N GLN A 87 1.92 9.44 -12.07
CA GLN A 87 2.13 8.00 -12.16
C GLN A 87 1.27 7.37 -13.25
N LEU A 88 0.02 7.81 -13.39
CA LEU A 88 -0.88 7.36 -14.46
C LEU A 88 -0.37 7.78 -15.84
N MET A 89 0.13 9.02 -15.95
CA MET A 89 0.74 9.52 -17.18
C MET A 89 2.02 8.73 -17.53
N TRP A 90 2.86 8.44 -16.54
CA TRP A 90 4.07 7.62 -16.74
C TRP A 90 3.73 6.19 -17.18
N GLU A 91 2.72 5.57 -16.56
CA GLU A 91 2.21 4.26 -16.94
C GLU A 91 1.65 4.26 -18.38
N ALA A 92 0.93 5.32 -18.77
CA ALA A 92 0.42 5.48 -20.13
C ALA A 92 1.53 5.71 -21.18
N LEU A 93 2.62 6.38 -20.81
CA LEU A 93 3.76 6.64 -21.71
C LEU A 93 4.62 5.39 -21.98
N GLN A 94 4.48 4.33 -21.19
CA GLN A 94 5.20 3.06 -21.38
C GLN A 94 4.55 2.12 -22.42
N ASP A 95 3.51 2.58 -23.13
CA ASP A 95 2.93 1.85 -24.25
C ASP A 95 3.92 1.78 -25.43
N VAL A 96 4.18 0.56 -25.93
CA VAL A 96 5.09 0.31 -27.07
C VAL A 96 4.69 1.11 -28.30
N THR A 97 3.39 1.30 -28.54
CA THR A 97 2.88 2.09 -29.66
C THR A 97 3.31 3.56 -29.55
N LEU A 98 3.17 4.13 -28.36
CA LEU A 98 3.53 5.52 -28.07
C LEU A 98 5.03 5.74 -28.16
N ILE A 99 5.83 4.81 -27.64
CA ILE A 99 7.30 4.84 -27.73
C ILE A 99 7.77 4.84 -29.18
N VAL A 100 7.19 3.98 -30.04
CA VAL A 100 7.55 3.93 -31.47
C VAL A 100 7.20 5.23 -32.18
N LEU A 101 6.04 5.84 -31.87
CA LEU A 101 5.65 7.14 -32.43
C LEU A 101 6.59 8.26 -31.99
N MET A 102 6.98 8.30 -30.71
CA MET A 102 7.96 9.27 -30.21
C MET A 102 9.32 9.11 -30.91
N ALA A 103 9.79 7.87 -31.11
CA ALA A 103 11.03 7.61 -31.82
C ALA A 103 10.97 8.09 -33.29
N ALA A 104 9.87 7.81 -34.00
CA ALA A 104 9.66 8.29 -35.36
C ALA A 104 9.63 9.82 -35.45
N ALA A 105 9.00 10.49 -34.47
CA ALA A 105 8.99 11.94 -34.38
C ALA A 105 10.39 12.52 -34.15
N VAL A 106 11.19 11.93 -33.26
CA VAL A 106 12.58 12.35 -33.01
C VAL A 106 13.44 12.18 -34.26
N VAL A 107 13.32 11.05 -34.98
CA VAL A 107 14.04 10.83 -36.25
C VAL A 107 13.63 11.86 -37.30
N SER A 108 12.32 12.12 -37.44
CA SER A 108 11.79 13.12 -38.37
C SER A 108 12.31 14.53 -38.08
N LEU A 109 12.35 14.90 -36.79
CA LEU A 109 12.91 16.17 -36.35
C LEU A 109 14.41 16.25 -36.61
N ALA A 110 15.16 15.19 -36.32
CA ALA A 110 16.60 15.14 -36.54
C ALA A 110 16.96 15.30 -38.02
N LEU A 111 16.24 14.63 -38.92
CA LEU A 111 16.41 14.75 -40.37
C LEU A 111 16.05 16.16 -40.87
N SER A 112 14.97 16.74 -40.35
CA SER A 112 14.54 18.11 -40.67
C SER A 112 15.60 19.15 -40.27
N LEU A 113 16.14 19.03 -39.05
CA LEU A 113 17.23 19.90 -38.59
C LEU A 113 18.52 19.66 -39.36
N TYR A 114 18.88 18.41 -39.67
CA TYR A 114 20.06 18.09 -40.45
C TYR A 114 20.00 18.72 -41.85
N SER A 115 18.86 18.59 -42.55
CA SER A 115 18.60 19.24 -43.83
C SER A 115 18.73 20.77 -43.72
N LYS A 116 18.18 21.37 -42.66
CA LYS A 116 18.24 22.82 -42.41
C LYS A 116 19.64 23.36 -42.11
N TYR A 117 20.47 22.64 -41.36
CA TYR A 117 21.80 23.10 -40.93
C TYR A 117 22.94 22.70 -41.88
N SER A 118 22.79 21.63 -42.66
CA SER A 118 23.85 21.15 -43.58
C SER A 118 23.91 21.90 -44.91
N GLY A 119 22.97 22.81 -45.20
CA GLY A 119 23.05 23.72 -46.35
C GLY A 119 23.13 23.05 -47.72
N GLY A 120 22.91 21.74 -47.80
CA GLY A 120 22.92 20.95 -49.02
C GLY A 120 21.51 20.47 -49.32
N HIS A 121 20.89 21.05 -50.34
CA HIS A 121 19.77 20.48 -51.07
C HIS A 121 20.12 19.02 -51.43
N ILE A 122 19.66 18.04 -50.66
CA ILE A 122 19.54 16.66 -51.15
C ILE A 122 18.25 16.68 -51.95
N GLY A 123 18.41 16.81 -53.27
CA GLY A 123 17.35 17.12 -54.22
C GLY A 123 16.08 16.29 -54.04
N GLY A 124 14.99 17.02 -53.76
CA GLY A 124 13.63 16.68 -54.11
C GLY A 124 13.03 17.96 -54.69
N ASP A 125 12.57 17.86 -55.93
CA ASP A 125 12.15 18.91 -56.84
C ASP A 125 11.31 20.05 -56.23
N GLU A 126 11.52 21.23 -56.80
CA GLU A 126 10.96 22.52 -56.40
C GLU A 126 9.57 22.71 -57.03
N THR A 127 8.59 21.89 -56.67
CA THR A 127 7.19 22.17 -57.04
C THR A 127 6.21 21.98 -55.88
N GLU A 128 5.58 23.10 -55.54
CA GLU A 128 4.37 23.27 -54.71
C GLU A 128 4.45 23.07 -53.18
N GLY A 129 4.44 24.21 -52.48
CA GLY A 129 3.19 24.62 -51.81
C GLY A 129 2.96 24.07 -50.40
N ASP A 130 3.24 24.95 -49.44
CA ASP A 130 2.75 24.98 -48.07
C ASP A 130 3.32 24.00 -47.02
N ALA A 131 3.68 24.62 -45.90
CA ALA A 131 4.28 24.00 -44.74
C ALA A 131 3.32 22.98 -44.09
N GLY A 132 3.53 21.70 -44.39
CA GLY A 132 2.90 20.57 -43.69
C GLY A 132 3.56 20.27 -42.34
N TRP A 133 3.68 21.25 -41.45
CA TRP A 133 4.17 21.05 -40.08
C TRP A 133 3.19 21.61 -39.05
N ILE A 134 1.95 21.10 -39.03
CA ILE A 134 1.14 20.85 -37.82
C ILE A 134 0.27 19.62 -38.11
#